data_AF-A0A378J234-F1
#
_entry.id   AF-A0A378J234-F1
#
_cell.length_a   1.000
_cell.length_b   1.000
_cell.length_c   1.000
_cell.angle_alpha   90.00
_cell.angle_beta   90.00
_cell.angle_gamma   90.00
#
_symmetry.space_group_name_H-M   'P 1'
#
loop_
_entity.id
_entity.type
_entity.pdbx_description
1 polymer ?
#
loop_
_entity_poly.entity_id
_entity_poly.type
_entity_poly.pdbx_seq_one_letter_code
_entity_poly.pdbx_strand_id
1 'polypeptide(L)'
;MPDLSHEASSQYWNDYVDPMIYRVITFMESVEDWTLDGNPVLEEVISRLGKELDDIEKIDMGMLGQEDVFIRLVGNIKSGRGLRLLQAIDTVHPGSASRILIHAEETSTGSHDPAGFFLKRNIVFERLRLLARVFSEYRLKLVARALEGEE
;
A
#
# COMPACT_ATOMS: atom_id res chain seq x y z
N MET A 1 15.39 -4.54 5.34
CA MET A 1 14.81 -4.49 6.69
C MET A 1 13.65 -3.50 6.67
N PRO A 2 12.39 -3.92 6.83
CA PRO A 2 11.27 -3.00 6.82
C PRO A 2 11.14 -2.39 8.22
N ASP A 3 11.76 -1.24 8.44
CA ASP A 3 11.24 -0.33 9.46
C ASP A 3 9.84 0.12 9.01
N LEU A 4 8.82 -0.34 9.75
CA LEU A 4 7.41 -0.08 9.48
C LEU A 4 6.89 1.17 10.21
N SER A 5 7.76 1.98 10.82
CA SER A 5 7.36 3.28 11.35
C SER A 5 6.83 4.19 10.22
N HIS A 6 6.00 5.16 10.58
CA HIS A 6 5.46 6.10 9.60
C HIS A 6 6.57 6.89 8.89
N GLU A 7 7.55 7.37 9.64
CA GLU A 7 8.69 8.12 9.12
C GLU A 7 9.54 7.28 8.16
N ALA A 8 9.90 6.05 8.54
CA ALA A 8 10.70 5.18 7.68
C ALA A 8 9.93 4.73 6.43
N SER A 9 8.62 4.48 6.55
CA SER A 9 7.76 4.16 5.40
C SER A 9 7.67 5.35 4.44
N SER A 10 7.53 6.57 4.97
CA SER A 10 7.53 7.81 4.19
C SER A 10 8.85 7.99 3.44
N GLN A 11 9.99 7.85 4.12
CA GLN A 11 11.32 7.93 3.52
C GLN A 11 11.51 6.86 2.44
N TYR A 12 11.09 5.63 2.70
CA TYR A 12 11.17 4.53 1.75
C TYR A 12 10.46 4.86 0.42
N TRP A 13 9.23 5.38 0.51
CA TRP A 13 8.47 5.73 -0.67
C TRP A 13 9.05 6.95 -1.38
N ASN A 14 9.59 7.93 -0.65
CA ASN A 14 10.28 9.08 -1.22
C ASN A 14 11.48 8.68 -2.08
N ASP A 15 12.24 7.68 -1.64
CA ASP A 15 13.43 7.20 -2.34
C ASP A 15 13.10 6.14 -3.42
N TYR A 16 11.82 5.83 -3.61
CA TYR A 16 11.37 4.83 -4.56
C TYR A 16 11.49 5.33 -6.01
N VAL A 17 11.74 4.40 -6.94
CA VAL A 17 12.06 4.70 -8.35
C VAL A 17 10.97 5.53 -9.05
N ASP A 18 9.71 5.30 -8.73
CA ASP A 18 8.58 6.10 -9.24
C ASP A 18 8.19 7.18 -8.20
N PRO A 19 8.57 8.45 -8.40
CA PRO A 19 8.30 9.52 -7.43
C PRO A 19 6.81 9.84 -7.27
N MET A 20 5.95 9.41 -8.22
CA MET A 20 4.52 9.60 -8.10
C MET A 20 3.92 8.75 -6.97
N ILE A 21 4.56 7.63 -6.62
CA ILE A 21 4.07 6.76 -5.54
C ILE A 21 4.10 7.51 -4.21
N TYR A 22 5.23 8.11 -3.85
CA TYR A 22 5.35 8.94 -2.64
C TYR A 22 4.28 10.03 -2.61
N ARG A 23 4.16 10.79 -3.70
CA ARG A 23 3.24 11.92 -3.79
C ARG A 23 1.77 11.49 -3.58
N VAL A 24 1.36 10.37 -4.17
CA VAL A 24 0.01 9.83 -4.01
C VAL A 24 -0.21 9.34 -2.58
N ILE A 25 0.77 8.65 -1.99
CA ILE A 25 0.69 8.17 -0.60
C ILE A 25 0.53 9.36 0.36
N THR A 26 1.37 10.39 0.26
CA THR A 26 1.28 11.58 1.12
C THR A 26 -0.07 12.28 0.96
N PHE A 27 -0.61 12.33 -0.25
CA PHE A 27 -1.93 12.90 -0.50
C PHE A 27 -3.06 12.09 0.14
N MET A 28 -3.00 10.74 0.04
CA MET A 28 -3.95 9.87 0.74
C MET A 28 -3.85 10.04 2.26
N GLU A 29 -2.63 10.04 2.81
CA GLU A 29 -2.39 10.14 4.25
C GLU A 29 -2.84 11.48 4.84
N SER A 30 -2.84 12.57 4.05
CA SER A 30 -3.32 13.89 4.49
C SER A 30 -4.81 13.94 4.87
N VAL A 31 -5.59 12.92 4.52
CA VAL A 31 -7.01 12.78 4.86
C VAL A 31 -7.29 11.49 5.66
N GLU A 32 -6.25 10.89 6.23
CA GLU A 32 -6.33 9.64 7.00
C GLU A 32 -6.28 9.87 8.52
N ASP A 33 -6.86 10.95 9.04
CA ASP A 33 -6.88 11.26 10.48
C ASP A 33 -7.61 10.22 11.35
N TRP A 34 -8.32 9.29 10.71
CA TRP A 34 -9.09 8.21 11.33
C TRP A 34 -8.27 6.93 11.60
N THR A 35 -7.03 6.83 11.11
CA THR A 35 -6.19 5.65 11.35
C THR A 35 -5.69 5.59 12.79
N LEU A 36 -5.28 4.40 13.24
CA LEU A 36 -4.94 4.15 14.64
C LEU A 36 -3.47 4.47 15.00
N ASP A 37 -2.70 5.01 14.03
CA ASP A 37 -1.29 5.37 14.19
C ASP A 37 -1.07 6.36 15.33
N GLY A 38 0.06 6.23 16.03
CA GLY A 38 0.44 7.08 17.15
C GLY A 38 0.01 6.54 18.53
N ASN A 39 -0.81 5.49 18.60
CA ASN A 39 -1.05 4.78 19.86
C ASN A 39 0.24 4.05 20.30
N PRO A 40 0.82 4.33 21.49
CA PRO A 40 2.10 3.74 21.90
C PRO A 40 2.13 2.21 21.89
N VAL A 41 1.02 1.57 22.28
CA VAL A 41 0.91 0.11 22.29
C VAL A 41 0.91 -0.45 20.87
N LEU A 42 0.22 0.22 19.94
CA LEU A 42 0.22 -0.19 18.54
C LEU A 42 1.60 0.00 17.91
N GLU A 43 2.27 1.12 18.17
CA GLU A 43 3.61 1.39 17.63
C GLU A 43 4.65 0.37 18.11
N GLU A 44 4.60 -0.03 19.38
CA GLU A 44 5.46 -1.09 19.91
C GLU A 44 5.21 -2.43 19.19
N VAL A 45 3.93 -2.78 18.99
CA VAL A 45 3.55 -4.01 18.28
C VAL A 45 3.97 -3.97 16.81
N ILE A 46 3.82 -2.84 16.12
CA ILE A 46 4.27 -2.69 14.73
C ILE A 46 5.80 -2.77 14.63
N SER A 47 6.52 -2.16 15.57
CA SER A 47 7.98 -2.27 15.64
C SER A 47 8.43 -3.72 15.82
N ARG A 48 7.77 -4.47 16.71
CA ARG A 48 8.03 -5.90 16.89
C ARG A 48 7.68 -6.69 15.64
N LEU A 49 6.53 -6.44 15.02
CA LEU A 49 6.12 -7.10 13.77
C LEU A 49 7.17 -6.88 12.66
N GLY A 50 7.69 -5.66 12.51
CA GLY A 50 8.76 -5.37 11.54
C GLY A 50 10.00 -6.26 11.75
N LYS A 51 10.38 -6.51 13.01
CA LYS A 51 11.50 -7.42 13.36
C LYS A 51 11.18 -8.88 13.09
N GLU A 52 9.96 -9.33 13.41
CA GLU A 52 9.55 -10.72 13.11
C GLU A 52 9.50 -10.99 11.60
N LEU A 53 9.19 -9.97 10.80
CA LEU A 53 9.21 -10.05 9.34
C LEU A 53 10.63 -10.18 8.74
N ASP A 54 11.68 -10.01 9.53
CA ASP A 54 13.07 -10.15 9.05
C ASP A 54 13.50 -11.63 8.91
N ASP A 55 12.87 -12.59 9.61
CA ASP A 55 13.24 -14.03 9.58
C ASP A 55 12.14 -14.91 8.95
N ILE A 56 11.32 -14.34 8.06
CA ILE A 56 10.21 -15.08 7.42
C ILE A 56 10.63 -15.92 6.23
N GLU A 57 11.90 -15.94 5.83
CA GLU A 57 12.40 -16.73 4.68
C GLU A 57 12.08 -18.22 4.83
N LYS A 58 12.09 -18.73 6.07
CA LYS A 58 11.81 -20.14 6.39
C LYS A 58 10.33 -20.43 6.64
N ILE A 59 9.50 -19.39 6.70
CA ILE A 59 8.07 -19.51 6.97
C ILE A 59 7.35 -19.54 5.63
N ASP A 60 6.55 -20.59 5.41
CA ASP A 60 5.61 -20.59 4.30
C ASP A 60 4.45 -19.66 4.64
N MET A 61 4.52 -18.41 4.16
CA MET A 61 3.46 -17.41 4.28
C MET A 61 2.13 -17.94 3.75
N GLY A 62 2.18 -18.88 2.81
CA GLY A 62 1.01 -19.48 2.24
C GLY A 62 0.30 -20.50 3.12
N MET A 63 1.03 -21.16 4.01
CA MET A 63 0.48 -22.03 5.06
C MET A 63 0.10 -21.27 6.33
N LEU A 64 0.61 -20.05 6.50
CA LEU A 64 0.36 -19.25 7.71
C LEU A 64 -1.14 -18.95 7.90
N GLY A 65 -1.89 -18.73 6.81
CA GLY A 65 -3.35 -18.59 6.85
C GLY A 65 -3.84 -17.39 7.68
N GLN A 66 -3.08 -16.29 7.68
CA GLN A 66 -3.34 -15.08 8.49
C GLN A 66 -3.72 -13.87 7.62
N GLU A 67 -4.23 -14.08 6.40
CA GLU A 67 -4.62 -13.03 5.47
C GLU A 67 -5.57 -12.01 6.09
N ASP A 68 -6.56 -12.46 6.89
CA ASP A 68 -7.50 -11.59 7.61
C ASP A 68 -6.83 -10.61 8.58
N VAL A 69 -5.72 -11.04 9.20
CA VAL A 69 -4.96 -10.19 10.14
C VAL A 69 -4.23 -9.10 9.36
N PHE A 70 -3.62 -9.44 8.22
CA PHE A 70 -2.99 -8.46 7.34
C PHE A 70 -4.02 -7.46 6.80
N ILE A 71 -5.19 -7.92 6.35
CA ILE A 71 -6.28 -7.08 5.87
C ILE A 71 -6.70 -6.08 6.95
N ARG A 72 -6.92 -6.55 8.18
CA ARG A 72 -7.31 -5.69 9.30
C ARG A 72 -6.23 -4.69 9.66
N LEU A 73 -4.97 -5.13 9.70
CA LEU A 73 -3.86 -4.25 10.05
C LEU A 73 -3.67 -3.16 9.00
N VAL A 74 -3.49 -3.54 7.73
CA VAL A 74 -3.30 -2.61 6.61
C VAL A 74 -4.48 -1.67 6.46
N GLY A 75 -5.71 -2.16 6.67
CA GLY A 75 -6.91 -1.36 6.62
C GLY A 75 -6.96 -0.22 7.64
N ASN A 76 -6.27 -0.32 8.78
CA ASN A 76 -6.41 0.61 9.91
C ASN A 76 -5.16 1.44 10.24
N ILE A 77 -4.10 1.33 9.44
CA ILE A 77 -2.88 2.16 9.55
C ILE A 77 -2.73 3.07 8.33
N LYS A 78 -1.80 4.03 8.41
CA LYS A 78 -1.45 4.92 7.27
C LYS A 78 -1.13 4.14 6.01
N SER A 79 -1.59 4.66 4.86
CA SER A 79 -1.43 4.02 3.55
C SER A 79 0.02 3.61 3.24
N GLY A 80 0.99 4.47 3.53
CA GLY A 80 2.41 4.21 3.28
C GLY A 80 2.93 3.02 4.08
N ARG A 81 2.54 2.89 5.35
CA ARG A 81 2.90 1.75 6.21
C ARG A 81 2.26 0.46 5.71
N GLY A 82 0.98 0.54 5.36
CA GLY A 82 0.22 -0.58 4.81
C GLY A 82 0.84 -1.16 3.54
N LEU A 83 1.16 -0.29 2.58
CA LEU A 83 1.86 -0.67 1.35
C LEU A 83 3.26 -1.20 1.64
N ARG A 84 3.99 -0.59 2.59
CA ARG A 84 5.35 -1.04 2.96
C ARG A 84 5.34 -2.45 3.54
N LEU A 85 4.32 -2.78 4.34
CA LEU A 85 4.09 -4.10 4.90
C LEU A 85 3.80 -5.13 3.80
N LEU A 86 2.88 -4.83 2.88
CA LEU A 86 2.56 -5.72 1.76
C LEU A 86 3.79 -5.96 0.87
N GLN A 87 4.56 -4.92 0.61
CA GLN A 87 5.79 -5.04 -0.15
C GLN A 87 6.86 -5.87 0.59
N ALA A 88 6.96 -5.72 1.92
CA ALA A 88 7.94 -6.47 2.71
C ALA A 88 7.74 -7.97 2.57
N ILE A 89 6.50 -8.45 2.71
CA ILE A 89 6.18 -9.88 2.57
C ILE A 89 6.32 -10.36 1.12
N ASP A 90 5.97 -9.52 0.13
CA ASP A 90 6.06 -9.88 -1.29
C ASP A 90 7.51 -9.94 -1.78
N THR A 91 8.41 -9.16 -1.17
CA THR A 91 9.84 -9.20 -1.47
C THR A 91 10.48 -10.52 -1.04
N VAL A 92 10.05 -11.08 0.09
CA VAL A 92 10.57 -12.36 0.59
C VAL A 92 9.89 -13.55 -0.10
N HIS A 93 8.56 -13.46 -0.25
CA HIS A 93 7.72 -14.50 -0.85
C HIS A 93 6.87 -13.90 -1.99
N PRO A 94 7.38 -13.89 -3.23
CA PRO A 94 6.67 -13.30 -4.37
C PRO A 94 5.25 -13.84 -4.54
N GLY A 95 4.28 -12.93 -4.64
CA GLY A 95 2.86 -13.26 -4.76
C GLY A 95 2.08 -13.21 -3.44
N SER A 96 2.75 -13.01 -2.30
CA SER A 96 2.10 -12.90 -0.99
C SER A 96 1.12 -11.73 -0.91
N ALA A 97 1.49 -10.55 -1.45
CA ALA A 97 0.58 -9.41 -1.47
C ALA A 97 -0.63 -9.68 -2.36
N SER A 98 -0.41 -10.33 -3.51
CA SER A 98 -1.49 -10.73 -4.43
C SER A 98 -2.46 -11.71 -3.78
N ARG A 99 -1.96 -12.66 -2.99
CA ARG A 99 -2.82 -13.60 -2.25
C ARG A 99 -3.73 -12.90 -1.25
N ILE A 100 -3.23 -11.91 -0.52
CA ILE A 100 -4.03 -11.14 0.43
C ILE A 100 -5.14 -10.38 -0.31
N LEU A 101 -4.84 -9.82 -1.48
CA LEU A 101 -5.85 -9.16 -2.33
C LEU A 101 -6.92 -10.16 -2.80
N ILE A 102 -6.52 -11.33 -3.31
CA ILE A 102 -7.46 -12.37 -3.75
C ILE A 102 -8.34 -12.84 -2.57
N HIS A 103 -7.74 -13.11 -1.42
CA HIS A 103 -8.48 -13.52 -0.22
C HIS A 103 -9.48 -12.44 0.22
N ALA A 104 -9.12 -11.16 0.15
CA ALA A 104 -10.03 -10.07 0.44
C ALA A 104 -11.21 -10.02 -0.56
N GLU A 105 -10.98 -10.31 -1.84
CA GLU A 105 -12.05 -10.38 -2.85
C GLU A 105 -13.01 -11.56 -2.61
N GLU A 106 -12.48 -12.71 -2.20
CA GLU A 106 -13.27 -13.92 -1.94
C GLU A 106 -14.09 -13.83 -0.64
N THR A 107 -13.59 -13.11 0.36
CA THR A 107 -14.22 -13.04 1.70
C THR A 107 -15.11 -11.83 1.91
N SER A 108 -14.93 -10.76 1.13
CA SER A 108 -15.75 -9.55 1.28
C SER A 108 -17.20 -9.83 0.90
N THR A 109 -18.12 -9.38 1.75
CA THR A 109 -19.58 -9.45 1.55
C THR A 109 -20.19 -8.10 1.20
N GLY A 110 -19.42 -7.01 1.34
CA GLY A 110 -19.84 -5.66 0.99
C GLY A 110 -18.76 -4.60 1.22
N SER A 111 -19.02 -3.38 0.75
CA SER A 111 -18.00 -2.32 0.70
C SER A 111 -17.60 -1.70 2.05
N HIS A 112 -18.17 -2.19 3.16
CA HIS A 112 -17.98 -1.69 4.53
C HIS A 112 -17.43 -2.75 5.48
N ASP A 113 -17.31 -4.00 5.06
CA ASP A 113 -16.59 -5.00 5.85
C ASP A 113 -15.07 -4.76 5.77
N PRO A 114 -14.26 -5.33 6.67
CA PRO A 114 -12.82 -5.10 6.71
C PRO A 114 -12.10 -5.39 5.38
N ALA A 115 -12.45 -6.48 4.70
CA ALA A 115 -11.86 -6.85 3.41
C ALA A 115 -12.30 -5.88 2.31
N GLY A 116 -13.58 -5.52 2.26
CA GLY A 116 -14.11 -4.55 1.31
C GLY A 116 -13.50 -3.15 1.49
N PHE A 117 -13.22 -2.74 2.73
CA PHE A 117 -12.54 -1.48 3.01
C PHE A 117 -11.07 -1.50 2.58
N PHE A 118 -10.34 -2.59 2.88
CA PHE A 118 -8.99 -2.81 2.40
C PHE A 118 -8.90 -2.76 0.87
N LEU A 119 -9.79 -3.46 0.16
CA LEU A 119 -9.87 -3.42 -1.30
C LEU A 119 -10.14 -2.01 -1.82
N LYS A 120 -11.09 -1.30 -1.22
CA LYS A 120 -11.44 0.07 -1.62
C LYS A 120 -10.23 1.01 -1.50
N ARG A 121 -9.43 0.92 -0.43
CA ARG A 121 -8.20 1.72 -0.27
C ARG A 121 -7.17 1.40 -1.36
N ASN A 122 -6.93 0.12 -1.65
CA ASN A 122 -6.00 -0.29 -2.72
C ASN A 122 -6.47 0.20 -4.11
N ILE A 123 -7.76 0.07 -4.41
CA ILE A 123 -8.34 0.56 -5.67
C ILE A 123 -8.19 2.09 -5.79
N VAL A 124 -8.41 2.84 -4.70
CA VAL A 124 -8.24 4.30 -4.71
C VAL A 124 -6.78 4.68 -4.94
N PHE A 125 -5.84 4.01 -4.26
CA PHE A 125 -4.40 4.22 -4.49
C PHE A 125 -4.04 4.02 -5.97
N GLU A 126 -4.48 2.91 -6.58
CA GLU A 126 -4.21 2.63 -7.99
C GLU A 126 -4.87 3.64 -8.93
N ARG A 127 -6.12 4.02 -8.67
CA ARG A 127 -6.82 5.03 -9.48
C ARG A 127 -6.09 6.38 -9.44
N LEU A 128 -5.71 6.85 -8.25
CA LEU A 128 -5.00 8.12 -8.10
C LEU A 128 -3.66 8.09 -8.83
N ARG A 129 -2.88 7.01 -8.66
CA ARG A 129 -1.58 6.81 -9.31
C ARG A 129 -1.70 6.74 -10.83
N LEU A 130 -2.62 5.94 -11.34
CA LEU A 130 -2.79 5.73 -12.79
C LEU A 130 -3.36 6.97 -13.46
N LEU A 131 -4.41 7.59 -12.91
CA LEU A 131 -5.02 8.78 -13.51
C LEU A 131 -4.06 9.95 -13.52
N ALA A 132 -3.30 10.18 -12.45
CA ALA A 132 -2.30 11.24 -12.40
C ALA A 132 -1.20 11.08 -13.47
N ARG A 133 -0.84 9.84 -13.82
CA ARG A 133 0.14 9.55 -14.88
C ARG A 133 -0.47 9.62 -16.29
N VAL A 134 -1.62 8.98 -16.49
CA VAL A 134 -2.31 8.88 -17.78
C VAL A 134 -2.75 10.25 -18.29
N PHE A 135 -3.35 11.05 -17.40
CA PHE A 135 -3.84 12.41 -17.71
C PHE A 135 -2.88 13.49 -17.24
N SER A 136 -1.58 13.18 -17.14
CA SER A 136 -0.56 14.18 -16.83
C SER A 136 -0.49 15.25 -17.91
N GLU A 137 -0.16 16.48 -17.52
CA GLU A 137 -0.03 17.61 -18.44
C GLU A 137 0.92 17.31 -19.61
N TYR A 138 2.02 16.59 -19.35
CA TYR A 138 2.93 16.11 -20.38
C TYR A 138 2.23 15.24 -21.43
N ARG A 139 1.43 14.25 -21.00
CA ARG A 139 0.68 13.36 -21.90
C ARG A 139 -0.37 14.13 -22.70
N LEU A 140 -1.10 15.04 -22.06
CA LEU A 140 -2.10 15.86 -22.73
C LEU A 140 -1.48 16.76 -23.79
N LYS A 141 -0.37 17.45 -23.47
CA LYS A 141 0.38 18.29 -24.41
C LYS A 141 1.02 17.50 -25.54
N LEU A 142 1.43 16.26 -25.29
CA LEU A 142 1.97 15.37 -26.32
C LEU A 142 0.89 14.99 -27.34
N VAL A 143 -0.29 14.61 -26.87
CA VAL A 143 -1.42 14.29 -27.74
C VAL A 143 -1.91 15.52 -28.49
N ALA A 144 -1.99 16.67 -27.82
CA ALA A 144 -2.38 17.93 -28.46
C ALA A 144 -1.43 18.29 -29.63
N ARG A 145 -0.11 18.29 -29.40
CA ARG A 145 0.89 18.55 -30.47
C ARG A 145 0.77 17.58 -31.63
N ALA A 146 0.61 16.28 -31.34
CA ALA A 146 0.44 15.26 -32.36
C ALA A 146 -0.84 15.44 -33.21
N LEU A 147 -1.91 16.02 -32.64
CA LEU A 147 -3.16 16.29 -33.33
C LEU A 147 -3.17 17.65 -34.05
N GLU A 148 -2.44 18.64 -33.53
CA GLU A 148 -2.35 20.00 -34.08
C GLU A 148 -1.34 20.12 -35.24
N GLY A 149 -0.46 19.12 -35.42
CA GLY A 149 0.44 19.04 -36.58
C GLY A 149 1.70 19.89 -36.46
N GLU A 150 2.05 20.35 -35.26
CA GLU A 150 3.35 20.95 -34.96
C GLU A 150 4.35 19.81 -34.64
N GLU A 151 5.27 19.53 -35.57
CA GLU A 151 6.40 18.60 -35.35
C GLU A 151 7.27 18.97 -34.14
#